data_AF-A0A2P5M2Q9-F1
#
_entry.id   AF-A0A2P5M2Q9-F1
#
_cell.length_a   1.000
_cell.length_b   1.000
_cell.length_c   1.000
_cell.angle_alpha   90.00
_cell.angle_beta   90.00
_cell.angle_gamma   90.00
#
_symmetry.space_group_name_H-M   'P 1'
#
loop_
_entity.id
_entity.type
_entity.pdbx_description
1 polymer ?
#
loop_
_entity_poly.entity_id
_entity_poly.type
_entity_poly.pdbx_seq_one_letter_code
_entity_poly.pdbx_strand_id
1 'polypeptide(L)'
;MAAVDKVAKPAAKPANPCFSSGPCAKRPGWALANLAGAALGRSHRSKAGKEKLAQAIALTRKILRVPADYRIGIVPASDTGAVEIALWSLLG
;
A
#
# COMPACT_ATOMS: atom_id res chain seq x y z
N MET A 1 0.16 -48.13 16.15
CA MET A 1 0.15 -46.86 15.39
C MET A 1 -1.14 -46.15 15.77
N ALA A 2 -1.08 -45.11 16.61
CA ALA A 2 -2.29 -44.44 17.12
C ALA A 2 -3.04 -43.77 15.96
N ALA A 3 -4.36 -43.98 15.90
CA ALA A 3 -5.21 -43.35 14.90
C ALA A 3 -5.13 -41.83 15.04
N VAL A 4 -4.80 -41.14 13.95
CA VAL A 4 -4.83 -39.68 13.92
C VAL A 4 -6.29 -39.26 13.92
N ASP A 5 -6.73 -38.60 14.99
CA ASP A 5 -8.09 -38.05 15.10
C ASP A 5 -8.40 -37.14 13.90
N LYS A 6 -9.50 -37.44 13.22
CA LYS A 6 -9.92 -36.71 12.02
C LYS A 6 -10.45 -35.34 12.43
N VAL A 7 -9.68 -34.28 12.15
CA VAL A 7 -10.11 -32.90 12.39
C VAL A 7 -11.39 -32.61 11.61
N ALA A 8 -12.45 -32.18 12.31
CA ALA A 8 -13.72 -31.83 11.70
C ALA A 8 -13.58 -30.63 10.74
N LYS A 9 -14.21 -30.71 9.57
CA LYS A 9 -14.18 -29.63 8.58
C LYS A 9 -14.85 -28.37 9.15
N PRO A 10 -14.23 -27.18 9.03
CA PRO A 10 -14.87 -25.94 9.45
C PRO A 10 -16.20 -25.71 8.70
N ALA A 11 -17.27 -25.44 9.46
CA ALA A 11 -18.57 -25.08 8.90
C ALA A 11 -18.58 -23.66 8.33
N ALA A 12 -17.80 -22.75 8.93
CA ALA A 12 -17.65 -21.38 8.49
C ALA A 12 -16.58 -21.26 7.39
N LYS A 13 -16.92 -20.55 6.31
CA LYS A 13 -15.98 -20.14 5.28
C LYS A 13 -15.54 -18.69 5.49
N PRO A 14 -14.32 -18.31 5.08
CA PRO A 14 -13.92 -16.92 5.04
C PRO A 14 -14.88 -16.10 4.17
N ALA A 15 -15.20 -14.88 4.61
CA ALA A 15 -16.01 -13.94 3.84
C ALA A 15 -15.32 -13.52 2.52
N ASN A 16 -13.99 -13.63 2.45
CA ASN A 16 -13.19 -13.35 1.26
C ASN A 16 -12.14 -14.46 1.07
N PRO A 17 -12.19 -15.23 -0.02
CA PRO A 17 -11.24 -16.32 -0.30
C PRO A 17 -9.96 -15.86 -1.02
N CYS A 18 -9.73 -14.56 -1.22
CA CYS A 18 -8.53 -14.03 -1.86
C CYS A 18 -7.35 -13.96 -0.87
N PHE A 19 -6.55 -15.01 -0.82
CA PHE A 19 -5.42 -15.17 0.12
C PHE A 19 -4.04 -14.79 -0.43
N SER A 20 -3.97 -14.08 -1.56
CA SER A 20 -2.68 -13.62 -2.11
C SER A 20 -1.98 -12.66 -1.14
N SER A 21 -0.65 -12.70 -1.12
CA SER A 21 0.21 -11.80 -0.34
C SER A 21 0.51 -10.47 -1.06
N GLY A 22 0.12 -10.34 -2.33
CA GLY A 22 0.31 -9.11 -3.12
C GLY A 22 0.08 -9.36 -4.61
N PRO A 23 -0.76 -8.57 -5.31
CA PRO A 23 -1.76 -7.65 -4.75
C PRO A 23 -2.77 -8.39 -3.88
N CYS A 24 -3.17 -7.77 -2.75
CA CYS A 24 -4.17 -8.32 -1.83
C CYS A 24 -5.56 -7.73 -2.10
N ALA A 25 -6.60 -8.38 -1.55
CA ALA A 25 -7.95 -7.84 -1.56
C ALA A 25 -8.01 -6.43 -0.95
N LYS A 26 -8.81 -5.53 -1.55
CA LYS A 26 -9.07 -4.21 -0.98
C LYS A 26 -9.82 -4.35 0.35
N ARG A 27 -9.69 -3.35 1.22
CA ARG A 27 -10.42 -3.29 2.50
C ARG A 27 -11.94 -3.38 2.27
N PRO A 28 -12.71 -3.97 3.20
CA PRO A 28 -14.17 -3.95 3.14
C PRO A 28 -14.73 -2.53 2.94
N GLY A 29 -15.78 -2.40 2.12
CA GLY A 29 -16.41 -1.11 1.80
C GLY A 29 -15.63 -0.21 0.84
N TRP A 30 -14.53 -0.69 0.23
CA TRP A 30 -13.85 0.06 -0.82
C TRP A 30 -14.72 0.15 -2.09
N ALA A 31 -14.83 1.35 -2.66
CA ALA A 31 -15.61 1.60 -3.88
C ALA A 31 -14.88 2.58 -4.81
N LEU A 32 -15.19 2.51 -6.11
CA LEU A 32 -14.62 3.42 -7.12
C LEU A 32 -14.97 4.89 -6.89
N ALA A 33 -16.10 5.19 -6.24
CA ALA A 33 -16.49 6.54 -5.87
C ALA A 33 -15.41 7.26 -5.02
N ASN A 34 -14.58 6.51 -4.29
CA ASN A 34 -13.43 7.06 -3.55
C ASN A 34 -12.39 7.74 -4.46
N LEU A 35 -12.41 7.45 -5.77
CA LEU A 35 -11.51 8.02 -6.77
C LEU A 35 -12.13 9.22 -7.52
N ALA A 36 -13.35 9.66 -7.17
CA ALA A 36 -14.03 10.76 -7.88
C ALA A 36 -13.21 12.07 -7.89
N GLY A 37 -12.43 12.32 -6.83
CA GLY A 37 -11.53 13.46 -6.74
C GLY A 37 -10.11 13.21 -7.24
N ALA A 38 -9.83 12.11 -7.94
CA ALA A 38 -8.48 11.78 -8.42
C ALA A 38 -8.00 12.77 -9.50
N ALA A 39 -6.70 13.07 -9.52
CA ALA A 39 -6.09 13.98 -10.50
C ALA A 39 -5.76 13.27 -11.83
N LEU A 40 -6.75 12.56 -12.40
CA LEU A 40 -6.58 11.78 -13.63
C LEU A 40 -6.36 12.71 -14.85
N GLY A 41 -5.53 12.28 -15.80
CA GLY A 41 -5.24 13.04 -17.03
C GLY A 41 -4.54 14.39 -16.81
N ARG A 42 -4.04 14.67 -15.59
CA ARG A 42 -3.34 15.90 -15.26
C ARG A 42 -1.86 15.62 -15.02
N SER A 43 -1.02 16.62 -15.30
CA SER A 43 0.39 16.58 -14.92
C SER A 43 0.52 16.44 -13.41
N HIS A 44 1.41 15.54 -12.96
CA HIS A 44 1.77 15.41 -11.54
C HIS A 44 2.39 16.70 -10.96
N ARG A 45 2.91 17.58 -11.83
CA ARG A 45 3.44 18.90 -11.44
C ARG A 45 2.36 19.97 -11.30
N SER A 46 1.12 19.69 -11.66
CA SER A 46 -0.01 20.61 -11.48
C SER A 46 -0.26 20.88 -9.99
N LYS A 47 -0.92 22.00 -9.67
CA LYS A 47 -1.29 22.37 -8.29
C LYS A 47 -2.02 21.22 -7.57
N ALA A 48 -3.07 20.68 -8.19
CA ALA A 48 -3.84 19.56 -7.65
C ALA A 48 -3.01 18.27 -7.47
N GLY A 49 -2.09 17.97 -8.39
CA GLY A 49 -1.19 16.82 -8.28
C GLY A 49 -0.22 16.96 -7.11
N LYS A 50 0.44 18.12 -6.99
CA LYS A 50 1.36 18.44 -5.89
C LYS A 50 0.65 18.42 -4.54
N GLU A 51 -0.55 18.98 -4.44
CA GLU A 51 -1.35 18.99 -3.21
C GLU A 51 -1.68 17.56 -2.73
N LYS A 52 -2.07 16.66 -3.65
CA LYS A 52 -2.35 15.26 -3.30
C LYS A 52 -1.10 14.50 -2.86
N LEU A 53 0.04 14.71 -3.54
CA LEU A 53 1.31 14.11 -3.13
C LEU A 53 1.75 14.63 -1.75
N ALA A 54 1.63 15.93 -1.50
CA ALA A 54 1.92 16.53 -0.20
C ALA A 54 1.01 15.98 0.90
N GLN A 55 -0.29 15.83 0.61
CA GLN A 55 -1.24 15.21 1.54
C GLN A 55 -0.84 13.76 1.87
N ALA A 56 -0.49 12.96 0.87
CA ALA A 56 -0.04 11.58 1.07
C ALA A 56 1.22 11.54 1.96
N ILE A 57 2.21 12.38 1.69
CA ILE A 57 3.43 12.49 2.50
C ILE A 57 3.11 12.87 3.96
N ALA A 58 2.24 13.86 4.17
CA ALA A 58 1.84 14.31 5.50
C ALA A 58 1.10 13.21 6.28
N LEU A 59 0.19 12.49 5.64
CA LEU A 59 -0.53 11.36 6.24
C LEU A 59 0.42 10.20 6.58
N THR A 60 1.34 9.84 5.68
CA THR A 60 2.37 8.82 5.92
C THR A 60 3.20 9.18 7.14
N ARG A 61 3.69 10.42 7.24
CA ARG A 61 4.43 10.90 8.42
C ARG A 61 3.61 10.74 9.70
N LYS A 62 2.34 11.16 9.69
CA LYS A 62 1.45 11.07 10.85
C LYS A 62 1.21 9.62 11.29
N ILE A 63 0.91 8.72 10.35
CA ILE A 63 0.57 7.33 10.63
C ILE A 63 1.80 6.56 11.13
N LEU A 64 2.93 6.71 10.45
CA LEU A 64 4.16 5.98 10.78
C LEU A 64 5.01 6.68 11.85
N ARG A 65 4.64 7.89 12.27
CA ARG A 65 5.37 8.73 13.23
C ARG A 65 6.82 8.98 12.81
N VAL A 66 7.03 9.30 11.53
CA VAL A 66 8.36 9.56 10.96
C VAL A 66 8.97 10.83 11.58
N PRO A 67 10.22 10.80 12.10
CA PRO A 67 10.88 11.95 12.71
C PRO A 67 10.92 13.18 11.81
N ALA A 68 10.80 14.38 12.41
CA ALA A 68 10.61 15.64 11.67
C ALA A 68 11.77 15.98 10.72
N ASP A 69 12.98 15.57 11.07
CA ASP A 69 14.23 15.74 10.34
C ASP A 69 14.40 14.74 9.18
N TYR A 70 13.58 13.69 9.09
CA TYR A 70 13.63 12.70 8.01
C TYR A 70 12.81 13.14 6.81
N ARG A 71 13.29 12.87 5.59
CA ARG A 71 12.57 13.11 4.33
C ARG A 71 11.77 11.87 3.92
N ILE A 72 10.64 12.08 3.24
CA ILE A 72 9.79 11.01 2.69
C ILE A 72 9.68 11.24 1.18
N GLY A 73 10.10 10.25 0.39
CA GLY A 73 9.95 10.23 -1.07
C GLY A 73 8.79 9.35 -1.52
N ILE A 74 8.11 9.74 -2.59
CA ILE A 74 7.19 8.88 -3.34
C ILE A 74 7.84 8.66 -4.70
N VAL A 75 8.15 7.41 -5.01
CA VAL A 75 8.89 7.00 -6.21
C VAL A 75 8.13 5.91 -6.97
N PRO A 76 8.31 5.79 -8.31
CA PRO A 76 7.73 4.70 -9.07
C PRO A 76 8.45 3.37 -8.80
N ALA A 77 7.98 2.30 -9.45
CA ALA A 77 8.58 0.96 -9.42
C ALA A 77 8.47 0.18 -8.09
N SER A 78 7.54 0.58 -7.20
CA SER A 78 7.21 -0.15 -5.96
C SER A 78 8.40 -0.29 -5.02
N ASP A 79 8.32 -1.24 -4.08
CA ASP A 79 9.38 -1.55 -3.11
C ASP A 79 10.69 -1.94 -3.80
N THR A 80 10.64 -2.64 -4.94
CA THR A 80 11.83 -2.93 -5.75
C THR A 80 12.53 -1.65 -6.19
N GLY A 81 11.79 -0.70 -6.76
CA GLY A 81 12.34 0.60 -7.16
C GLY A 81 12.89 1.41 -5.98
N ALA A 82 12.24 1.35 -4.81
CA ALA A 82 12.73 2.01 -3.61
C ALA A 82 14.06 1.41 -3.13
N VAL A 83 14.20 0.09 -3.15
CA VAL A 83 15.45 -0.61 -2.82
C VAL A 83 16.54 -0.26 -3.82
N GLU A 84 16.24 -0.33 -5.12
CA GLU A 84 17.18 0.08 -6.19
C GLU A 84 17.69 1.51 -5.96
N ILE A 85 16.79 2.48 -5.73
CA ILE A 85 17.19 3.87 -5.47
C ILE A 85 18.13 3.98 -4.26
N ALA A 86 17.84 3.24 -3.19
CA ALA A 86 18.69 3.23 -2.00
C ALA A 86 20.09 2.68 -2.31
N LEU A 87 20.18 1.56 -3.05
CA LEU A 87 21.45 0.96 -3.45
C LEU A 87 22.26 1.94 -4.31
N TRP A 88 21.69 2.43 -5.41
CA TRP A 88 22.39 3.32 -6.34
C TRP A 88 22.79 4.67 -5.72
N SER A 89 22.04 5.17 -4.75
CA SER A 89 22.31 6.48 -4.13
C SER A 89 23.29 6.42 -2.95
N LEU A 90 23.36 5.27 -2.26
CA LEU A 90 24.16 5.12 -1.04
C LEU A 90 25.45 4.33 -1.26
N LEU A 91 25.47 3.41 -2.22
CA LEU A 91 26.59 2.49 -2.43
C LEU A 91 27.34 2.72 -3.75
N GLY A 92 26.68 3.33 -4.75
CA GLY A 92 27.19 3.43 -6.12
C GLY A 92 27.01 2.14 -6.90
#